data_AF-A0AAD0WNY0-F1
#
_entry.id   AF-A0AAD0WNY0-F1
#
_cell.length_a   1.000
_cell.length_b   1.000
_cell.length_c   1.000
_cell.angle_alpha   90.00
_cell.angle_beta   90.00
_cell.angle_gamma   90.00
#
_symmetry.space_group_name_H-M   'P 1'
#
loop_
_entity.id
_entity.type
_entity.pdbx_description
1 polymer ?
#
loop_
_entity_poly.entity_id
_entity_poly.type
_entity_poly.pdbx_seq_one_letter_code
_entity_poly.pdbx_strand_id
1 'polypeptide(L)' 'MAKDKKTVDLKALNLSFTQKDETIKLLNFNQNSMSLDIAIFKNEIFIKNSKMVFAHLPKKLKSKLNPKF' A
#
# COMPACT_ATOMS: atom_id res chain seq x y z
N MET A 1 23.88 11.25 -10.69
CA MET A 1 23.65 10.00 -9.93
C MET A 1 22.22 10.03 -9.42
N ALA A 2 21.26 9.54 -10.22
CA ALA A 2 19.86 9.52 -9.83
C ALA A 2 19.67 8.41 -8.80
N LYS A 3 19.42 8.79 -7.54
CA LYS A 3 19.09 7.84 -6.46
C LYS A 3 17.96 6.93 -6.94
N ASP A 4 18.28 5.64 -7.06
CA ASP A 4 17.39 4.53 -7.32
C ASP A 4 16.09 4.72 -6.51
N LYS A 5 15.03 5.19 -7.18
CA LYS A 5 13.72 5.32 -6.55
C LYS A 5 13.15 3.92 -6.46
N LYS A 6 13.45 3.22 -5.36
CA LYS A 6 12.87 1.91 -4.99
C LYS A 6 11.40 2.08 -4.58
N THR A 7 10.58 2.47 -5.55
CA THR A 7 9.13 2.42 -5.44
C THR A 7 8.66 1.14 -6.13
N VAL A 8 8.03 0.26 -5.36
CA VAL A 8 7.44 -0.98 -5.88
C VAL A 8 6.00 -0.68 -6.27
N ASP A 9 5.63 -0.92 -7.53
CA ASP A 9 4.23 -0.87 -7.95
C ASP A 9 3.49 -2.11 -7.41
N LEU A 10 2.41 -1.87 -6.69
CA LEU A 10 1.58 -2.91 -6.05
C LEU A 10 0.24 -3.08 -6.75
N LYS A 11 -0.09 -2.26 -7.75
CA LYS A 11 -1.35 -2.33 -8.48
C LYS A 11 -1.50 -3.67 -9.17
N ALA A 12 -0.41 -4.19 -9.73
CA ALA A 12 -0.39 -5.52 -10.36
C ALA A 12 -0.73 -6.67 -9.39
N LEU A 13 -0.45 -6.49 -8.09
CA LEU A 13 -0.72 -7.50 -7.06
C LEU A 13 -2.16 -7.45 -6.54
N ASN A 14 -2.94 -6.42 -6.92
CA ASN A 14 -4.32 -6.21 -6.50
C ASN A 14 -4.52 -6.37 -4.98
N LEU A 15 -3.55 -5.89 -4.19
CA LEU A 15 -3.59 -6.03 -2.74
C LEU A 15 -4.57 -5.01 -2.15
N SER A 16 -5.47 -5.50 -1.31
CA SER A 16 -6.42 -4.67 -0.57
C SER A 16 -6.75 -5.27 0.79
N PHE A 17 -7.28 -4.44 1.67
CA PHE A 17 -7.82 -4.86 2.95
C PHE A 17 -8.96 -3.94 3.38
N THR A 18 -9.88 -4.46 4.17
CA THR A 18 -10.99 -3.69 4.71
C THR A 18 -10.64 -3.20 6.13
N GLN A 19 -10.93 -1.94 6.43
CA GLN A 19 -10.77 -1.34 7.74
C GLN A 19 -12.01 -0.48 8.03
N LYS A 20 -12.79 -0.85 9.07
CA LYS A 20 -13.96 -0.08 9.53
C LYS A 20 -14.88 0.37 8.38
N ASP A 21 -15.27 -0.59 7.53
CA ASP A 21 -16.14 -0.40 6.35
C ASP A 21 -15.51 0.33 5.14
N GLU A 22 -14.24 0.68 5.22
CA GLU A 22 -13.48 1.22 4.10
C GLU A 22 -12.61 0.12 3.47
N THR A 23 -12.66 -0.01 2.16
CA THR A 23 -11.74 -0.86 1.41
C THR A 23 -10.52 -0.04 1.00
N ILE A 24 -9.36 -0.47 1.47
CA ILE A 24 -8.08 0.19 1.22
C ILE A 24 -7.31 -0.66 0.21
N LYS A 25 -7.08 -0.12 -1.00
CA LYS A 25 -6.25 -0.73 -2.04
C LYS A 25 -4.84 -0.17 -1.98
N LEU A 26 -3.84 -1.04 -2.05
CA LEU A 26 -2.43 -0.65 -2.08
C LEU A 26 -2.03 -0.32 -3.51
N LEU A 27 -1.45 0.86 -3.72
CA LEU A 27 -1.06 1.33 -5.05
C LEU A 27 0.44 1.19 -5.26
N ASN A 28 1.23 1.84 -4.39
CA ASN A 28 2.68 1.86 -4.49
C ASN A 28 3.29 1.72 -3.10
N PHE A 29 4.45 1.08 -3.02
CA PHE A 29 5.25 1.06 -1.80
C PHE A 29 6.58 1.74 -2.04
N ASN A 30 6.79 2.86 -1.36
CA ASN A 30 8.06 3.54 -1.33
C ASN A 30 8.95 2.93 -0.25
N GLN A 31 9.93 2.14 -0.67
CA GLN A 31 10.86 1.47 0.25
C GLN A 31 11.82 2.46 0.93
N ASN A 32 12.07 3.63 0.33
CA ASN A 32 12.96 4.64 0.91
C ASN A 32 12.33 5.30 2.15
N SER A 33 11.03 5.63 2.09
CA SER A 33 10.29 6.25 3.19
C SER A 33 9.45 5.28 4.01
N MET A 34 9.48 3.97 3.69
CA MET A 34 8.64 2.94 4.31
C MET A 34 7.15 3.32 4.35
N SER A 35 6.67 3.93 3.26
CA SER A 35 5.30 4.45 3.14
C SER A 35 4.62 3.91 1.90
N LEU A 36 3.33 3.64 2.00
CA LEU A 36 2.48 3.21 0.91
C LEU A 36 1.55 4.31 0.47
N ASP A 37 1.42 4.45 -0.85
CA ASP A 37 0.27 5.13 -1.45
C ASP A 37 -0.90 4.15 -1.49
N ILE A 38 -2.03 4.56 -0.95
CA ILE A 38 -3.25 3.77 -0.85
C ILE A 38 -4.43 4.52 -1.47
N ALA A 39 -5.39 3.78 -2.00
CA ALA A 39 -6.70 4.30 -2.40
C ALA A 39 -7.76 3.78 -1.43
N ILE A 40 -8.57 4.69 -0.90
CA ILE A 40 -9.64 4.39 0.06
C ILE A 40 -10.97 4.42 -0.69
N PHE A 41 -11.73 3.35 -0.56
CA PHE A 41 -13.05 3.17 -1.13
C PHE A 41 -14.05 2.94 0.01
N LYS A 42 -15.26 3.47 -0.11
CA LYS A 42 -16.36 3.22 0.83
C LYS A 42 -17.60 2.87 0.03
N ASN A 43 -18.23 1.75 0.35
CA ASN A 43 -19.36 1.21 -0.42
C ASN A 43 -19.04 1.15 -1.92
N GLU A 44 -17.85 0.66 -2.28
CA GLU A 44 -17.34 0.57 -3.66
C GLU A 44 -17.08 1.91 -4.39
N ILE A 45 -17.40 3.03 -3.76
CA ILE A 45 -17.14 4.37 -4.28
C ILE A 45 -15.73 4.80 -3.88
N PHE A 46 -14.95 5.26 -4.84
CA PHE A 46 -13.64 5.87 -4.58
C PHE A 46 -13.80 7.15 -3.77
N ILE A 47 -13.11 7.24 -2.63
CA ILE A 47 -13.17 8.39 -1.74
C ILE A 47 -11.95 9.28 -1.96
N LYS A 48 -10.75 8.72 -1.80
CA LYS A 48 -9.50 9.47 -1.95
C LYS A 48 -8.28 8.57 -2.05
N ASN A 49 -7.19 9.14 -2.55
CA ASN A 49 -5.86 8.61 -2.33
C ASN A 49 -5.30 9.16 -1.01
N SER A 50 -4.55 8.32 -0.31
CA SER A 50 -3.88 8.69 0.93
C SER A 50 -2.53 7.99 1.04
N LYS A 51 -1.78 8.33 2.07
CA LYS A 51 -0.50 7.69 2.39
C LYS A 51 -0.58 7.02 3.75
N MET A 52 0.02 5.84 3.84
CA MET A 52 0.02 5.04 5.06
C MET A 52 1.43 4.54 5.35
N VAL A 53 1.80 4.47 6.62
CA VAL A 53 3.09 3.91 7.04
C VAL A 53 3.03 2.39 6.98
N PHE A 54 4.09 1.75 6.47
CA PHE A 54 4.19 0.29 6.34
C PHE A 54 3.89 -0.45 7.66
N ALA A 55 4.31 0.10 8.80
CA ALA A 55 4.07 -0.49 10.13
C ALA A 55 2.58 -0.73 10.44
N HIS A 56 1.69 0.14 9.95
CA HIS A 56 0.25 0.06 10.19
C HIS A 56 -0.44 -0.99 9.31
N LEU A 57 0.25 -1.56 8.31
CA LEU A 57 -0.35 -2.58 7.48
C LEU A 57 -0.68 -3.85 8.29
N PRO A 58 -1.73 -4.58 7.92
CA PRO A 58 -2.01 -5.91 8.45
C PRO A 58 -0.83 -6.86 8.28
N LYS A 59 -0.61 -7.75 9.24
CA LYS A 59 0.50 -8.72 9.24
C LYS A 59 0.57 -9.53 7.93
N LYS A 60 -0.58 -9.94 7.39
CA LYS A 60 -0.68 -10.67 6.11
C LYS A 60 -0.14 -9.87 4.92
N LEU A 61 -0.38 -8.56 4.87
CA LEU A 61 0.10 -7.71 3.78
C LEU A 61 1.58 -7.35 3.94
N LYS A 62 2.03 -7.11 5.18
CA LYS A 62 3.46 -6.91 5.47
C LYS A 62 4.30 -8.10 4.98
N SER A 63 3.85 -9.33 5.20
CA SER A 63 4.55 -10.54 4.73
C SER A 63 4.57 -10.70 3.21
N LYS A 64 3.59 -10.15 2.47
CA LYS A 64 3.60 -10.17 0.99
C LYS A 64 4.53 -9.11 0.41
N LEU A 65 4.65 -7.98 1.10
CA LEU A 65 5.43 -6.82 0.65
C LEU A 65 6.88 -6.84 1.07
N ASN A 66 7.20 -7.59 2.12
CA ASN A 66 8.56 -7.87 2.49
C ASN A 66 8.99 -9.08 1.67
N PRO A 67 9.69 -8.92 0.53
CA PRO A 67 10.39 -10.06 -0.03
C PRO A 67 11.31 -10.51 1.10
N LYS A 68 11.14 -11.77 1.54
CA LYS A 68 12.14 -12.36 2.43
C LYS A 68 13.50 -12.12 1.75
N PHE A 69 14.39 -11.50 2.52
CA PHE A 69 15.82 -11.43 2.25
C PHE A 69 16.33 -12.73 1.62
#